data_AF-A0A0S8IPD2-F1
#
_entry.id   AF-A0A0S8IPD2-F1
#
_cell.length_a   1.000
_cell.length_b   1.000
_cell.length_c   1.000
_cell.angle_alpha   90.00
_cell.angle_beta   90.00
_cell.angle_gamma   90.00
#
_symmetry.space_group_name_H-M   'P 1'
#
loop_
_entity.id
_entity.type
_entity.pdbx_description
1 polymer ?
#
loop_
_entity_poly.entity_id
_entity_poly.type
_entity_poly.pdbx_seq_one_letter_code
_entity_poly.pdbx_strand_id
1 'polypeptide(L)'
;MVFGKPSPKKSLKDLSRTIPLKAHTFDEQENIEEYIVRIWVKVTFEEKKNKKTIWKEDDLLGWGIYSAQDETEDLGKERAIEKLAEDIVNKTVKGW
;
A
#
# COMPACT_ATOMS: atom_id res chain seq x y z
N MET A 1 20.49 31.11 -28.81
CA MET A 1 20.74 30.32 -27.58
C MET A 1 19.42 30.15 -26.85
N VAL A 2 18.84 28.94 -26.85
CA VAL A 2 17.56 28.67 -26.17
C VAL A 2 17.90 28.08 -24.80
N PHE A 3 17.55 28.81 -23.74
CA PHE A 3 17.73 28.36 -22.36
C PHE A 3 16.88 27.12 -22.11
N GLY A 4 17.54 25.99 -21.77
CA GLY A 4 16.87 24.78 -21.35
C GLY A 4 16.08 25.04 -20.07
N LYS A 5 14.77 24.84 -20.11
CA LYS A 5 13.91 24.90 -18.92
C LYS A 5 14.42 23.87 -17.90
N PRO A 6 14.58 24.23 -16.62
CA PRO A 6 15.00 23.26 -15.61
C PRO A 6 13.91 22.21 -15.43
N SER A 7 14.26 20.94 -15.66
CA SER A 7 13.42 19.79 -15.34
C SER A 7 13.12 19.77 -13.84
N PRO A 8 11.85 19.57 -13.41
CA PRO A 8 11.53 19.55 -11.99
C PRO A 8 12.14 18.30 -11.36
N LYS A 9 13.07 18.50 -10.42
CA LYS A 9 13.53 17.44 -9.52
C LYS A 9 12.34 17.03 -8.65
N LYS A 10 11.69 15.91 -8.99
CA LYS A 10 10.65 15.32 -8.12
C LYS A 10 11.29 15.04 -6.76
N SER A 11 10.79 15.73 -5.74
CA SER A 11 11.26 15.55 -4.36
C SER A 11 10.58 14.31 -3.79
N LEU A 12 11.28 13.55 -2.94
CA LEU A 12 10.73 12.35 -2.28
C LEU A 12 9.42 12.61 -1.48
N LYS A 13 9.04 13.88 -1.26
CA LYS A 13 7.77 14.25 -0.63
C LYS A 13 6.53 13.99 -1.50
N ASP A 14 6.69 13.81 -2.82
CA ASP A 14 5.55 13.59 -3.73
C ASP A 14 5.06 12.12 -3.76
N LEU A 15 5.75 11.19 -3.09
CA LEU A 15 5.36 9.78 -3.06
C LEU A 15 4.40 9.40 -1.93
N SER A 16 4.13 10.28 -0.96
CA SER A 16 3.03 10.09 -0.03
C SER A 16 1.73 10.52 -0.72
N ARG A 17 1.22 9.69 -1.63
CA ARG A 17 -0.21 9.75 -1.95
C ARG A 17 -0.93 9.50 -0.63
N THR A 18 -1.40 10.56 0.03
CA THR A 18 -2.32 10.45 1.15
C THR A 18 -3.56 9.77 0.60
N ILE A 19 -3.70 8.48 0.88
CA ILE A 19 -4.86 7.69 0.52
C ILE A 19 -5.97 8.21 1.42
N PRO A 20 -7.04 8.83 0.89
CA PRO A 20 -8.10 9.34 1.73
C PRO A 20 -8.71 8.17 2.51
N LEU A 21 -8.79 8.31 3.84
CA LEU A 21 -9.53 7.41 4.71
C LEU A 21 -10.95 7.30 4.13
N LYS A 22 -11.29 6.13 3.60
CA LYS A 22 -12.67 5.85 3.18
C LYS A 22 -13.37 5.25 4.38
N ALA A 23 -14.50 5.85 4.77
CA ALA A 23 -15.43 5.19 5.68
C ALA A 23 -15.82 3.83 5.08
N HIS A 24 -15.68 2.78 5.87
CA HIS A 24 -16.01 1.42 5.46
C HIS A 24 -17.48 1.09 5.79
N THR A 25 -17.94 1.52 6.97
CA THR A 25 -19.28 1.22 7.50
C THR A 25 -19.80 2.41 8.33
N PHE A 26 -21.13 2.58 8.39
CA PHE A 26 -21.84 3.64 9.13
C PHE A 26 -22.84 3.03 10.12
N ASP A 27 -23.05 3.67 11.28
CA ASP A 27 -24.07 3.30 12.27
C ASP A 27 -25.47 3.85 11.90
N GLU A 28 -26.50 3.48 12.67
CA GLU A 28 -27.89 3.95 12.48
C GLU A 28 -28.07 5.47 12.62
N GLN A 29 -27.04 6.18 13.09
CA GLN A 29 -27.00 7.63 13.31
C GLN A 29 -26.07 8.35 12.32
N GLU A 30 -25.63 7.64 11.27
CA GLU A 30 -24.71 8.11 10.21
C GLU A 30 -23.28 8.43 10.70
N ASN A 31 -22.87 7.96 11.88
CA ASN A 31 -21.48 8.04 12.32
C ASN A 31 -20.65 6.94 11.68
N ILE A 32 -19.37 7.23 11.44
CA ILE A 32 -18.43 6.25 10.88
C ILE A 32 -18.06 5.25 11.99
N GLU A 33 -18.43 3.99 11.83
CA GLU A 33 -18.06 2.91 12.75
C GLU A 33 -16.68 2.36 12.43
N GLU A 34 -16.37 2.21 11.15
CA GLU A 34 -15.15 1.56 10.69
C GLU A 34 -14.48 2.36 9.57
N TYR A 35 -13.16 2.39 9.63
CA TYR A 35 -12.31 2.93 8.57
C TYR A 35 -11.52 1.82 7.92
N ILE A 36 -11.28 1.94 6.61
CA ILE A 36 -10.38 1.05 5.87
C ILE A 36 -9.10 1.77 5.48
N VAL A 37 -7.97 1.24 5.92
CA VAL A 37 -6.64 1.57 5.43
C VAL A 37 -6.36 0.70 4.21
N ARG A 38 -5.85 1.32 3.14
CA ARG A 38 -5.39 0.63 1.94
C ARG A 38 -3.95 1.03 1.68
N ILE A 39 -3.11 0.07 1.28
CA ILE A 39 -1.70 0.29 0.95
C ILE A 39 -1.44 -0.42 -0.37
N TRP A 40 -1.04 0.35 -1.39
CA TRP A 40 -0.60 -0.19 -2.67
C TRP A 40 0.92 -0.21 -2.72
N VAL A 41 1.49 -1.36 -3.09
CA VAL A 41 2.93 -1.51 -3.27
C VAL A 41 3.26 -2.15 -4.61
N LYS A 42 4.38 -1.71 -5.16
CA LYS A 42 5.03 -2.35 -6.31
C LYS A 42 6.11 -3.29 -5.80
N VAL A 43 5.99 -4.58 -6.10
CA VAL A 43 6.89 -5.64 -5.65
C VAL A 43 7.56 -6.29 -6.85
N THR A 44 8.86 -6.57 -6.73
CA THR A 44 9.61 -7.32 -7.73
C THR A 44 10.53 -8.30 -6.99
N PHE A 45 10.38 -9.59 -7.31
CA PHE A 45 11.22 -10.66 -6.79
C PHE A 45 12.19 -11.12 -7.88
N GLU A 46 13.49 -11.01 -7.62
CA GLU A 46 14.55 -11.26 -8.62
C GLU A 46 15.58 -12.26 -8.10
N GLU A 47 16.12 -13.08 -8.99
CA GLU A 47 17.30 -13.87 -8.72
C GLU A 47 18.54 -12.97 -8.62
N LYS A 48 19.28 -13.08 -7.50
CA LYS A 48 20.43 -12.20 -7.22
C LYS A 48 21.56 -12.30 -8.25
N LYS A 49 21.78 -13.48 -8.84
CA LYS A 49 22.96 -13.77 -9.69
C LYS A 49 22.86 -13.17 -11.09
N ASN A 50 21.71 -13.33 -11.75
CA ASN A 50 21.50 -12.91 -13.14
C ASN A 50 20.48 -11.78 -13.27
N LYS A 51 19.91 -11.29 -12.15
CA LYS A 51 18.83 -10.28 -12.14
C LYS A 51 17.59 -10.72 -12.91
N LYS A 52 17.37 -12.03 -13.06
CA LYS A 52 16.15 -12.56 -13.66
C LYS A 52 14.99 -12.30 -12.71
N THR A 53 13.98 -11.55 -13.18
CA THR A 53 12.71 -11.40 -12.48
C THR A 53 12.01 -12.75 -12.41
N ILE A 54 11.74 -13.22 -11.19
CA ILE A 54 10.97 -14.44 -10.92
C ILE A 54 9.50 -14.09 -10.99
N TRP A 55 9.08 -13.04 -10.29
CA TRP A 55 7.74 -12.47 -10.40
C TRP A 55 7.76 -10.98 -10.05
N LYS A 56 6.73 -10.26 -10.52
CA LYS A 56 6.50 -8.86 -10.22
C LYS A 56 4.99 -8.59 -10.10
N GLU A 57 4.64 -7.63 -9.28
CA GLU A 57 3.28 -7.12 -9.13
C GLU A 57 3.36 -5.61 -8.95
N ASP A 58 2.69 -4.84 -9.82
CA ASP A 58 2.78 -3.38 -9.78
C ASP A 58 1.77 -2.75 -8.82
N ASP A 59 0.65 -3.44 -8.56
CA ASP A 59 -0.48 -2.94 -7.77
C ASP A 59 -0.92 -3.95 -6.69
N LEU A 60 0.04 -4.46 -5.89
CA LEU A 60 -0.31 -5.34 -4.78
C LEU A 60 -0.99 -4.52 -3.66
N LEU A 61 -2.21 -4.91 -3.29
CA LEU A 61 -3.05 -4.19 -2.34
C LEU A 61 -3.11 -4.91 -0.99
N GLY A 62 -2.60 -4.24 0.04
CA GLY A 62 -2.89 -4.52 1.44
C GLY A 62 -4.06 -3.69 1.92
N TRP A 63 -4.90 -4.26 2.77
CA TRP A 63 -5.93 -3.49 3.43
C TRP A 63 -6.16 -3.99 4.85
N GLY A 64 -6.58 -3.07 5.71
CA GLY A 64 -6.91 -3.34 7.10
C GLY A 64 -8.05 -2.43 7.52
N ILE A 65 -9.04 -3.01 8.18
CA ILE A 65 -10.18 -2.28 8.74
C ILE A 65 -9.91 -2.05 10.22
N TYR A 66 -10.32 -0.90 10.74
CA TYR A 66 -10.27 -0.60 12.17
C TYR A 66 -11.53 0.14 12.63
N SER A 67 -11.96 -0.14 13.87
CA SER A 67 -13.06 0.59 14.53
C SER A 67 -12.63 2.02 14.83
N ALA A 68 -13.45 2.99 14.42
CA ALA A 68 -13.25 4.41 14.74
C ALA A 68 -13.42 4.71 16.24
N GLN A 69 -14.15 3.86 16.96
CA GLN A 69 -14.47 4.05 18.37
C GLN A 69 -13.48 3.34 19.30
N ASP A 70 -13.02 2.16 18.89
CA ASP A 70 -12.27 1.25 19.77
C ASP A 70 -10.81 1.06 19.36
N GLU A 71 -10.45 1.44 18.14
CA GLU A 71 -9.15 1.13 17.55
C GLU A 71 -8.49 2.37 16.92
N THR A 72 -7.22 2.21 16.57
CA THR A 72 -6.42 3.26 15.97
C THR A 72 -6.13 2.98 14.50
N GLU A 73 -5.86 4.03 13.74
CA GLU A 73 -5.40 3.91 12.35
C GLU A 73 -4.14 3.03 12.24
N ASP A 74 -3.28 3.03 13.26
CA ASP A 74 -2.07 2.22 13.28
C ASP A 74 -2.38 0.71 13.33
N LEU A 75 -3.43 0.28 14.02
CA LEU A 75 -3.92 -1.11 13.94
C LEU A 75 -4.43 -1.45 12.53
N GLY A 76 -5.13 -0.51 11.89
CA GLY A 76 -5.54 -0.65 10.49
C GLY A 76 -4.36 -0.79 9.53
N LYS A 77 -3.28 -0.03 9.75
CA LYS A 77 -2.03 -0.14 8.97
C LYS A 77 -1.31 -1.46 9.23
N GLU A 78 -1.22 -1.89 10.49
CA GLU A 78 -0.59 -3.16 10.86
C GLU A 78 -1.26 -4.33 10.14
N ARG A 79 -2.59 -4.39 10.17
CA ARG A 79 -3.38 -5.40 9.42
C ARG A 79 -3.14 -5.32 7.90
N ALA A 80 -3.08 -4.12 7.34
CA ALA A 80 -2.80 -3.94 5.91
C ALA A 80 -1.39 -4.45 5.53
N ILE A 81 -0.40 -4.24 6.40
CA ILE A 81 0.98 -4.72 6.21
C ILE A 81 1.06 -6.23 6.39
N GLU A 82 0.40 -6.79 7.40
CA GLU A 82 0.34 -8.23 7.65
C GLU A 82 -0.23 -8.96 6.42
N LYS A 83 -1.33 -8.45 5.86
CA LYS A 83 -1.92 -8.98 4.64
C LYS A 83 -0.96 -8.95 3.45
N LEU A 84 -0.23 -7.84 3.26
CA LEU A 84 0.79 -7.74 2.21
C LEU A 84 1.91 -8.76 2.42
N ALA A 85 2.38 -8.93 3.65
CA ALA A 85 3.43 -9.89 3.98
C ALA A 85 2.97 -11.31 3.67
N GLU A 86 1.76 -11.69 4.07
CA GLU A 86 1.16 -12.99 3.76
C GLU A 86 1.08 -13.23 2.24
N ASP A 87 0.57 -12.25 1.49
CA ASP A 87 0.43 -12.35 0.04
C ASP A 87 1.78 -12.47 -0.68
N ILE A 88 2.80 -11.72 -0.25
CA ILE A 88 4.16 -11.79 -0.79
C ILE A 88 4.79 -13.15 -0.50
N VAL A 89 4.67 -13.65 0.74
CA VAL A 89 5.19 -14.98 1.11
C VAL A 89 4.48 -16.07 0.31
N ASN A 90 3.16 -16.03 0.22
CA ASN A 90 2.36 -16.98 -0.54
C ASN A 90 2.73 -16.98 -2.03
N LYS A 91 2.90 -15.80 -2.66
CA LYS A 91 3.36 -15.70 -4.06
C LYS A 91 4.78 -16.23 -4.25
N THR A 92 5.64 -16.07 -3.25
CA THR A 92 7.03 -16.56 -3.31
C THR A 92 7.08 -18.08 -3.20
N VAL A 93 6.31 -18.67 -2.29
CA VAL A 93 6.29 -20.14 -2.06
C VAL A 93 5.53 -20.88 -3.16
N LYS A 94 4.43 -20.33 -3.70
CA LYS A 94 3.69 -20.94 -4.82
C LYS A 94 4.51 -21.05 -6.13
N GLY A 95 5.62 -20.31 -6.24
CA GLY A 95 6.53 -20.36 -7.39
C GLY A 95 7.62 -21.43 -7.30
N TRP A 96 7.66 -22.23 -6.22
CA TRP A 96 8.59 -23.34 -6.02
C TRP A 96 8.02 -24.69 -6.47
#